data_AF-A0A4U6W2L2-F1
#
_entry.id   AF-A0A4U6W2L2-F1
#
_cell.length_a   1.000
_cell.length_b   1.000
_cell.length_c   1.000
_cell.angle_alpha   90.00
_cell.angle_beta   90.00
_cell.angle_gamma   90.00
#
_symmetry.space_group_name_H-M   'P 1'
#
loop_
_entity.id
_entity.type
_entity.pdbx_description
1 polymer ?
#
loop_
_entity_poly.entity_id
_entity_poly.type
_entity_poly.pdbx_seq_one_letter_code
_entity_poly.pdbx_strand_id
1 'polypeptide(L)'
;MVVFHLRAALSRILRSPSRLPTSSHAPPPLVFPHRLLASSAAAASSPGSFAVEEYLVSRLGLTQAQALKAAAKLSHLRSSAKPEAVLAYLESTLGIPAADVGRAVVIRPRFLCTNVEETLAPRVADLRDLGLSRDEIARLVPLAPNSFRSRFLRSKLEF
;
A
#
# COMPACT_ATOMS: atom_id res chain seq x y z
N MET A 1 -6.40 -30.14 14.74
CA MET A 1 -6.23 -30.45 13.30
C MET A 1 -6.99 -29.49 12.37
N VAL A 2 -7.06 -28.18 12.68
CA VAL A 2 -7.83 -27.19 11.89
C VAL A 2 -6.91 -26.27 11.05
N VAL A 3 -5.61 -26.24 11.35
CA VAL A 3 -4.63 -25.33 10.72
C VAL A 3 -4.18 -25.77 9.32
N PHE A 4 -4.40 -27.05 8.96
CA PHE A 4 -3.97 -27.60 7.67
C PHE A 4 -4.92 -27.26 6.51
N HIS A 5 -6.22 -27.09 6.76
CA HIS A 5 -7.18 -26.85 5.69
C HIS A 5 -7.13 -25.43 5.11
N LEU A 6 -6.71 -24.43 5.89
CA LEU A 6 -6.58 -23.05 5.39
C LEU A 6 -5.40 -22.90 4.40
N ARG A 7 -4.34 -23.71 4.57
CA ARG A 7 -3.16 -23.70 3.68
C ARG A 7 -3.49 -24.24 2.28
N ALA A 8 -4.44 -25.17 2.17
CA ALA A 8 -4.80 -25.79 0.89
C ALA A 8 -5.68 -24.89 -0.01
N ALA A 9 -6.42 -23.94 0.58
CA ALA A 9 -7.25 -23.01 -0.19
C ALA A 9 -6.42 -21.90 -0.86
N LEU A 10 -5.35 -21.44 -0.21
CA LEU A 10 -4.50 -20.35 -0.71
C LEU A 10 -3.60 -20.75 -1.88
N SER A 11 -3.20 -22.03 -1.98
CA SER A 11 -2.33 -22.52 -3.05
C SER A 11 -3.02 -22.63 -4.41
N ARG A 12 -4.35 -22.71 -4.46
CA ARG A 12 -5.11 -22.79 -5.73
C ARG A 12 -5.26 -21.45 -6.43
N ILE A 13 -5.17 -20.33 -5.71
CA ILE A 13 -5.29 -18.98 -6.30
C ILE A 13 -3.96 -18.53 -6.94
N LEU A 14 -2.83 -19.03 -6.44
CA LEU A 14 -1.48 -18.63 -6.84
C LEU A 14 -0.90 -19.38 -8.05
N ARG A 15 -1.65 -20.27 -8.72
CA ARG A 15 -1.10 -21.23 -9.69
C ARG A 15 -1.53 -21.06 -11.15
N SER A 16 -1.92 -19.86 -11.56
CA SER A 16 -2.23 -19.58 -12.97
C SER A 16 -1.16 -18.71 -13.63
N PRO A 17 -0.22 -19.28 -14.40
CA PRO A 17 0.61 -18.53 -15.33
C PRO A 17 -0.06 -18.52 -16.71
N SER A 18 -0.64 -17.38 -17.10
CA SER A 18 -1.01 -17.15 -18.51
C SER A 18 0.28 -16.96 -19.32
N ARG A 19 0.66 -17.99 -20.08
CA ARG A 19 1.66 -17.89 -21.15
C ARG A 19 0.97 -17.44 -22.43
N LEU A 20 1.47 -16.39 -23.07
CA LEU A 20 1.30 -16.16 -24.50
C LEU A 20 2.62 -15.63 -25.11
N PRO A 21 2.86 -15.89 -26.40
CA PRO A 21 4.20 -15.99 -26.97
C PRO A 21 4.72 -14.72 -27.63
N THR A 22 6.04 -14.70 -27.78
CA THR A 22 6.87 -13.79 -28.58
C THR A 22 6.80 -14.11 -30.08
N SER A 23 6.79 -13.08 -30.96
CA SER A 23 7.57 -12.94 -32.22
C SER A 23 6.97 -11.77 -33.04
N SER A 24 7.62 -10.61 -33.15
CA SER A 24 8.65 -10.18 -34.11
C SER A 24 8.15 -9.92 -35.54
N HIS A 25 8.13 -8.65 -35.98
CA HIS A 25 8.78 -8.12 -37.21
C HIS A 25 8.51 -6.60 -37.38
N ALA A 26 9.47 -5.84 -37.92
CA ALA A 26 9.51 -4.37 -38.12
C ALA A 26 9.57 -4.04 -39.65
N PRO A 27 9.81 -2.80 -40.19
CA PRO A 27 9.57 -1.37 -39.80
C PRO A 27 8.86 -0.54 -40.94
N PRO A 28 9.20 0.74 -41.30
CA PRO A 28 8.57 2.05 -40.94
C PRO A 28 8.15 2.92 -42.18
N PRO A 29 8.15 4.28 -42.16
CA PRO A 29 7.47 5.29 -41.32
C PRO A 29 6.57 6.24 -42.15
N LEU A 30 5.64 6.98 -41.54
CA LEU A 30 5.16 8.24 -42.11
C LEU A 30 5.08 9.33 -41.03
N VAL A 31 6.01 10.28 -41.18
CA VAL A 31 6.04 11.62 -40.60
C VAL A 31 4.77 12.36 -41.02
N PHE A 32 4.10 13.05 -40.11
CA PHE A 32 3.64 14.44 -40.36
C PHE A 32 3.50 15.18 -39.02
N PRO A 33 3.88 16.48 -38.96
CA PRO A 33 4.10 17.21 -37.73
C PRO A 33 2.85 18.00 -37.29
N HIS A 34 3.02 18.74 -36.20
CA HIS A 34 2.13 19.79 -35.67
C HIS A 34 1.07 19.34 -34.69
N ARG A 35 1.43 19.33 -33.40
CA ARG A 35 0.50 19.84 -32.38
C ARG A 35 1.25 20.52 -31.24
N LEU A 36 1.26 21.85 -31.37
CA LEU A 36 1.33 22.88 -30.35
C LEU A 36 1.49 22.42 -28.88
N LEU A 37 2.58 22.88 -28.29
CA LEU A 37 2.64 23.51 -26.96
C LEU A 37 1.83 22.81 -25.84
N ALA A 38 2.38 21.76 -25.24
CA ALA A 38 2.02 21.36 -23.89
C ALA A 38 3.05 21.95 -22.92
N SER A 39 2.78 23.19 -22.51
CA SER A 39 3.39 23.81 -21.34
C SER A 39 3.28 22.83 -20.17
N SER A 40 4.40 22.27 -19.72
CA SER A 40 4.44 21.60 -18.42
C SER A 40 4.33 22.71 -17.39
N ALA A 41 3.10 23.04 -17.02
CA ALA A 41 2.84 23.69 -15.75
C ALA A 41 3.28 22.68 -14.69
N ALA A 42 4.54 22.81 -14.25
CA ALA A 42 4.91 22.42 -12.91
C ALA A 42 3.86 23.08 -12.01
N ALA A 43 2.92 22.28 -11.53
CA ALA A 43 1.96 22.72 -10.56
C ALA A 43 2.78 23.22 -9.40
N ALA A 44 2.84 24.54 -9.25
CA ALA A 44 3.38 25.18 -8.09
C ALA A 44 2.52 24.68 -6.92
N SER A 45 3.00 23.66 -6.23
CA SER A 45 2.46 23.26 -4.94
C SER A 45 2.54 24.51 -4.08
N SER A 46 1.39 25.10 -3.76
CA SER A 46 1.32 26.24 -2.85
C SER A 46 2.14 25.91 -1.60
N PRO A 47 3.19 26.69 -1.28
CA PRO A 47 4.05 26.39 -0.15
C PRO A 47 3.29 26.75 1.12
N GLY A 48 2.58 25.79 1.71
CA GLY A 48 1.94 26.02 3.01
C GLY A 48 1.04 24.93 3.56
N SER A 49 0.49 24.04 2.72
CA SER A 49 -0.41 22.98 3.21
C SER A 49 -0.06 21.63 2.60
N PHE A 50 -0.04 20.59 3.43
CA PHE A 50 0.19 19.22 2.99
C PHE A 50 -0.93 18.78 2.03
N ALA A 51 -0.62 18.68 0.74
CA ALA A 51 -1.54 18.21 -0.29
C ALA A 51 -1.66 16.67 -0.22
N VAL A 52 -2.60 16.19 0.61
CA VAL A 52 -2.82 14.75 0.83
C VAL A 52 -3.07 14.01 -0.48
N GLU A 53 -3.87 14.57 -1.39
CA GLU A 53 -4.16 13.93 -2.68
C GLU A 53 -2.88 13.72 -3.51
N GLU A 54 -2.09 14.78 -3.69
CA GLU A 54 -0.83 14.73 -4.46
C GLU A 54 0.15 13.73 -3.84
N TYR A 55 0.25 13.71 -2.51
CA TYR A 55 1.04 12.72 -1.78
C TYR A 55 0.59 11.29 -2.09
N LEU A 56 -0.72 11.02 -2.05
CA LEU A 56 -1.28 9.69 -2.32
C LEU A 56 -1.03 9.25 -3.78
N VAL A 57 -1.13 10.16 -4.75
CA VAL A 57 -0.83 9.84 -6.15
C VAL A 57 0.66 9.60 -6.35
N SER A 58 1.51 10.52 -5.89
CA SER A 58 2.95 10.51 -6.15
C SER A 58 3.69 9.42 -5.38
N ARG A 59 3.43 9.27 -4.07
CA ARG A 59 4.18 8.36 -3.20
C ARG A 59 3.62 6.95 -3.15
N LEU A 60 2.31 6.80 -3.32
CA LEU A 60 1.63 5.51 -3.19
C LEU A 60 1.06 4.98 -4.52
N GLY A 61 1.21 5.73 -5.61
CA GLY A 61 0.80 5.31 -6.95
C GLY A 61 -0.72 5.17 -7.11
N LEU A 62 -1.52 5.86 -6.29
CA LEU A 62 -2.98 5.81 -6.42
C LEU A 62 -3.44 6.58 -7.66
N THR A 63 -4.57 6.16 -8.24
CA THR A 63 -5.24 7.00 -9.24
C THR A 63 -5.81 8.25 -8.58
N GLN A 64 -5.96 9.33 -9.37
CA GLN A 64 -6.50 10.59 -8.85
C GLN A 64 -7.87 10.42 -8.17
N ALA A 65 -8.76 9.60 -8.76
CA ALA A 65 -10.07 9.30 -8.18
C ALA A 65 -9.96 8.57 -6.82
N GLN A 66 -9.02 7.64 -6.68
CA GLN A 66 -8.79 6.95 -5.41
C GLN A 66 -8.17 7.88 -4.37
N ALA A 67 -7.21 8.70 -4.78
CA ALA A 67 -6.54 9.68 -3.92
C ALA A 67 -7.54 10.71 -3.38
N LEU A 68 -8.43 11.27 -4.21
CA LEU A 68 -9.51 12.17 -3.79
C LEU A 68 -10.42 11.52 -2.74
N LYS A 69 -10.88 10.31 -3.02
CA LYS A 69 -11.76 9.56 -2.10
C LYS A 69 -11.09 9.25 -0.76
N ALA A 70 -9.79 8.97 -0.79
CA ALA A 70 -9.00 8.70 0.41
C ALA A 70 -8.70 9.98 1.20
N ALA A 71 -8.32 11.06 0.51
CA ALA A 71 -8.03 12.37 1.08
C ALA A 71 -9.23 12.94 1.85
N ALA A 72 -10.46 12.75 1.36
CA ALA A 72 -11.68 13.13 2.08
C ALA A 72 -11.80 12.47 3.47
N LYS A 73 -11.25 11.26 3.65
CA LYS A 73 -11.23 10.55 4.96
C LYS A 73 -10.02 10.93 5.83
N LEU A 74 -9.10 11.71 5.28
CA LEU A 74 -7.84 12.17 5.87
C LEU A 74 -7.82 13.68 6.08
N SER A 75 -8.97 14.34 6.18
CA SER A 75 -9.11 15.79 6.36
C SER A 75 -8.37 16.39 7.56
N HIS A 76 -8.00 15.57 8.55
CA HIS A 76 -7.23 15.97 9.73
C HIS A 76 -5.71 15.86 9.54
N LEU A 77 -5.24 15.24 8.45
CA LEU A 77 -3.83 15.02 8.19
C LEU A 77 -3.22 16.30 7.60
N ARG A 78 -2.44 17.02 8.42
CA ARG A 78 -1.80 18.29 8.03
C ARG A 78 -0.29 18.19 7.80
N SER A 79 0.28 16.99 7.91
CA SER A 79 1.71 16.74 7.78
C SER A 79 1.97 15.34 7.23
N SER A 80 3.04 15.20 6.46
CA SER A 80 3.54 13.92 5.94
C SER A 80 4.31 13.09 6.98
N ALA A 81 4.61 13.63 8.17
CA ALA A 81 5.46 12.94 9.15
C ALA A 81 4.92 11.57 9.56
N LYS A 82 3.62 11.48 9.86
CA LYS A 82 2.96 10.20 10.20
C LYS A 82 2.93 9.21 9.05
N PRO A 83 2.43 9.56 7.85
CA PRO A 83 2.41 8.60 6.74
C PRO A 83 3.82 8.17 6.33
N GLU A 84 4.81 9.05 6.32
CA GLU A 84 6.20 8.68 6.02
C GLU A 84 6.78 7.71 7.06
N ALA A 85 6.51 7.92 8.36
CA ALA A 85 6.93 7.00 9.40
C ALA A 85 6.31 5.60 9.22
N VAL A 86 5.03 5.53 8.86
CA VAL A 86 4.36 4.25 8.56
C VAL A 86 4.99 3.56 7.35
N LEU A 87 5.28 4.29 6.27
CA LEU A 87 5.92 3.73 5.08
C LEU A 87 7.32 3.21 5.38
N ALA A 88 8.16 4.03 6.01
CA ALA A 88 9.53 3.65 6.36
C ALA A 88 9.55 2.40 7.26
N TYR A 89 8.63 2.31 8.22
CA TYR A 89 8.51 1.12 9.07
C TYR A 89 8.12 -0.13 8.29
N LEU A 90 7.12 -0.05 7.41
CA LEU A 90 6.63 -1.20 6.63
C LEU A 90 7.66 -1.66 5.60
N GLU A 91 8.38 -0.74 4.97
CA GLU A 91 9.45 -1.04 4.04
C GLU A 91 10.63 -1.69 4.77
N SER A 92 11.12 -1.09 5.86
CA SER A 92 12.26 -1.61 6.61
C SER A 92 11.96 -2.96 7.28
N THR A 93 10.80 -3.08 7.92
CA THR A 93 10.46 -4.28 8.73
C THR A 93 9.92 -5.42 7.87
N LEU A 94 9.00 -5.10 6.96
CA LEU A 94 8.24 -6.10 6.20
C LEU A 94 8.63 -6.16 4.72
N GLY A 95 9.41 -5.20 4.21
CA GLY A 95 9.80 -5.14 2.80
C GLY A 95 8.65 -4.78 1.87
N ILE A 96 7.64 -4.08 2.38
CA ILE A 96 6.43 -3.77 1.60
C ILE A 96 6.68 -2.48 0.80
N PRO A 97 6.55 -2.51 -0.53
CA PRO A 97 6.70 -1.31 -1.34
C PRO A 97 5.53 -0.36 -1.12
N ALA A 98 5.78 0.94 -1.28
CA ALA A 98 4.79 1.99 -1.09
C ALA A 98 3.51 1.79 -1.93
N ALA A 99 3.62 1.21 -3.14
CA ALA A 99 2.47 0.89 -3.99
C ALA A 99 1.51 -0.13 -3.35
N ASP A 100 2.02 -1.15 -2.67
CA ASP A 100 1.18 -2.12 -1.95
C ASP A 100 0.55 -1.50 -0.71
N VAL A 101 1.24 -0.57 -0.04
CA VAL A 101 0.62 0.24 1.02
C VAL A 101 -0.52 1.09 0.44
N GLY A 102 -0.38 1.61 -0.78
CA GLY A 102 -1.43 2.31 -1.50
C GLY A 102 -2.74 1.50 -1.60
N ARG A 103 -2.65 0.19 -1.83
CA ARG A 103 -3.82 -0.71 -1.84
C ARG A 103 -4.51 -0.78 -0.47
N ALA A 104 -3.74 -0.85 0.61
CA ALA A 104 -4.27 -0.77 1.98
C ALA A 104 -4.99 0.57 2.22
N VAL A 105 -4.46 1.66 1.67
CA VAL A 105 -5.00 3.02 1.80
C VAL A 105 -6.30 3.20 1.04
N VAL A 106 -6.46 2.59 -0.14
CA VAL A 106 -7.75 2.56 -0.85
C VAL A 106 -8.86 1.98 0.02
N ILE A 107 -8.56 0.88 0.71
CA ILE A 107 -9.52 0.18 1.59
C ILE A 107 -9.74 1.01 2.87
N ARG A 108 -8.66 1.49 3.48
CA ARG A 108 -8.69 2.21 4.75
C ARG A 108 -7.66 3.33 4.80
N PRO A 109 -8.04 4.56 4.43
CA PRO A 109 -7.09 5.68 4.38
C PRO A 109 -6.42 5.98 5.72
N ARG A 110 -7.16 5.84 6.83
CA ARG A 110 -6.65 6.09 8.19
C ARG A 110 -5.51 5.16 8.61
N PHE A 111 -5.21 4.11 7.84
CA PHE A 111 -4.03 3.27 8.06
C PHE A 111 -2.71 4.07 8.02
N LEU A 112 -2.65 5.14 7.22
CA LEU A 112 -1.51 6.05 7.17
C LEU A 112 -1.35 6.93 8.42
N CYS A 113 -2.39 7.06 9.23
CA CYS A 113 -2.38 7.88 10.44
C CYS A 113 -2.07 7.05 11.70
N THR A 114 -1.76 5.76 11.55
CA THR A 114 -1.52 4.86 12.67
C THR A 114 -0.17 5.17 13.32
N ASN A 115 -0.10 5.13 14.65
CA ASN A 115 1.18 5.28 15.34
C ASN A 115 2.02 4.00 15.16
N VAL A 116 3.25 4.18 14.70
CA VAL A 116 4.17 3.05 14.48
C VAL A 116 4.49 2.36 15.80
N GLU A 117 4.99 3.10 16.78
CA GLU A 117 5.48 2.58 18.05
C GLU A 117 4.36 2.02 18.93
N GLU A 118 3.21 2.71 18.96
CA GLU A 118 2.11 2.32 19.85
C GLU A 118 1.19 1.25 19.26
N THR A 119 1.20 1.07 17.93
CA THR A 119 0.21 0.21 17.26
C THR A 119 0.83 -0.76 16.26
N LEU A 120 1.56 -0.29 15.26
CA LEU A 120 2.05 -1.18 14.19
C LEU A 120 3.16 -2.12 14.69
N ALA A 121 4.15 -1.59 15.40
CA ALA A 121 5.27 -2.35 15.96
C ALA A 121 4.82 -3.49 16.90
N PRO A 122 4.05 -3.20 17.97
CA PRO A 122 3.59 -4.27 18.87
C PRO A 122 2.71 -5.28 18.13
N ARG A 123 1.91 -4.84 17.15
CA ARG A 123 1.05 -5.74 16.41
C ARG A 123 1.81 -6.67 15.46
N VAL A 124 2.86 -6.17 14.82
CA VAL A 124 3.76 -7.02 14.01
C VAL A 124 4.48 -8.02 14.90
N ALA A 125 4.93 -7.62 16.09
CA ALA A 125 5.51 -8.52 17.08
C ALA A 125 4.52 -9.61 17.49
N ASP A 126 3.28 -9.25 17.88
CA ASP A 126 2.24 -10.21 18.25
C ASP A 126 1.96 -11.23 17.13
N LEU A 127 1.92 -10.79 15.86
CA LEU A 127 1.71 -11.70 14.74
C LEU A 127 2.90 -12.66 14.55
N ARG A 128 4.12 -12.22 14.84
CA ARG A 128 5.30 -13.08 14.81
C ARG A 128 5.28 -14.10 15.95
N ASP A 129 4.87 -13.69 17.15
CA ASP A 129 4.67 -14.59 18.31
C ASP A 129 3.60 -15.66 18.04
N LEU A 130 2.59 -15.34 17.24
CA LEU A 130 1.60 -16.32 16.75
C LEU A 130 2.15 -17.26 15.67
N GLY A 131 3.43 -17.14 15.30
CA GLY A 131 4.09 -17.99 14.33
C GLY A 131 3.94 -17.56 12.86
N LEU A 132 3.44 -16.35 12.58
CA LEU A 132 3.40 -15.84 11.21
C LEU A 132 4.80 -15.38 10.78
N SER A 133 5.19 -15.79 9.58
CA SER A 133 6.40 -15.29 8.94
C SER A 133 6.25 -13.82 8.50
N ARG A 134 7.39 -13.13 8.34
CA ARG A 134 7.44 -11.77 7.78
C ARG A 134 6.65 -11.64 6.48
N ASP A 135 6.80 -12.62 5.60
CA ASP A 135 6.14 -12.70 4.29
C ASP A 135 4.61 -12.83 4.41
N GLU A 136 4.14 -13.65 5.35
CA GLU A 136 2.71 -13.77 5.64
C GLU A 136 2.12 -12.48 6.18
N ILE A 137 2.84 -11.81 7.10
CA ILE A 137 2.43 -10.51 7.66
C ILE A 137 2.41 -9.45 6.56
N ALA A 138 3.41 -9.42 5.69
CA ALA A 138 3.50 -8.48 4.56
C ALA A 138 2.29 -8.61 3.62
N ARG A 139 1.87 -9.85 3.31
CA ARG A 139 0.68 -10.11 2.49
C ARG A 139 -0.63 -9.67 3.15
N LEU A 140 -0.69 -9.64 4.49
CA LEU A 140 -1.90 -9.22 5.22
C LEU A 140 -2.14 -7.71 5.16
N VAL A 141 -1.09 -6.89 5.09
CA VAL A 141 -1.21 -5.41 5.11
C VAL A 141 -2.14 -4.87 4.01
N PRO A 142 -1.95 -5.19 2.72
CA PRO A 142 -2.83 -4.70 1.66
C PRO A 142 -4.22 -5.34 1.65
N LEU A 143 -4.40 -6.51 2.28
CA LEU A 143 -5.66 -7.26 2.25
C LEU A 143 -6.57 -6.92 3.43
N ALA A 144 -5.98 -6.69 4.60
CA ALA A 144 -6.71 -6.56 5.86
C ALA A 144 -6.10 -5.46 6.77
N PRO A 145 -6.07 -4.19 6.32
CA PRO A 145 -5.50 -3.09 7.12
C PRO A 145 -6.21 -2.87 8.46
N ASN A 146 -7.46 -3.33 8.61
CA ASN A 146 -8.20 -3.26 9.88
C ASN A 146 -7.60 -4.15 10.98
N SER A 147 -6.96 -5.26 10.62
CA SER A 147 -6.38 -6.21 11.56
C SER A 147 -5.23 -5.62 12.37
N PHE A 148 -4.61 -4.56 11.85
CA PHE A 148 -3.46 -3.90 12.48
C PHE A 148 -3.83 -2.87 13.55
N ARG A 149 -5.12 -2.61 13.79
CA ARG A 149 -5.59 -1.62 14.77
C ARG A 149 -5.95 -2.23 16.14
N SER A 150 -6.19 -3.53 16.22
CA SER A 150 -6.73 -4.16 17.42
C SER A 150 -5.62 -4.57 18.40
N ARG A 151 -5.77 -4.19 19.68
CA ARG A 151 -4.88 -4.59 20.80
C ARG A 151 -5.10 -6.02 21.32
N PHE A 152 -6.01 -6.78 20.70
CA PHE A 152 -6.57 -8.01 21.27
C PHE A 152 -5.67 -9.27 21.28
N LEU A 153 -4.40 -9.20 20.90
CA LEU A 153 -3.55 -10.41 20.90
C LEU A 153 -2.82 -10.67 22.20
N ARG A 154 -2.52 -9.63 22.99
CA ARG A 154 -1.77 -9.80 24.24
C ARG A 154 -2.56 -10.58 25.31
N SER A 155 -3.88 -10.47 25.33
CA SER A 155 -4.73 -11.09 26.36
C SER A 155 -5.07 -12.58 26.13
N LYS A 156 -4.53 -13.23 25.08
CA LYS A 156 -4.88 -14.64 24.74
C LYS A 156 -3.72 -15.64 24.85
N LEU A 157 -2.52 -15.19 25.24
CA LEU A 157 -1.37 -16.07 25.48
C LEU A 157 -0.91 -16.14 26.95
N GLU A 158 -1.58 -15.41 27.86
CA GLU A 158 -1.41 -15.61 29.30
C GLU A 158 -2.34 -16.74 29.75
N PHE A 159 -1.86 -17.99 29.67
CA PHE A 159 -2.42 -19.16 30.34
C PHE A 159 -1.32 -19.85 31.14
#